data_AF-A0A651FW23-F1
#
_entry.id   AF-A0A651FW23-F1
#
_cell.length_a   1.000
_cell.length_b   1.000
_cell.length_c   1.000
_cell.angle_alpha   90.00
_cell.angle_beta   90.00
_cell.angle_gamma   90.00
#
_symmetry.space_group_name_H-M   'P 1'
#
loop_
_entity.id
_entity.type
_entity.pdbx_description
1 polymer ?
#
loop_
_entity_poly.entity_id
_entity_poly.type
_entity_poly.pdbx_seq_one_letter_code
_entity_poly.pdbx_strand_id
1 'polypeptide(L)'
;MSLSWNIFPHDLHLSSPLRTLRGSISQRRVWLVQVADNDVVGWGEASPLPGFGGEQPEDCLQALASIPDQARAALGYAQSLGDRAPCAAAAIRGALADRSARQRGLPLARQLAAATGSRPSSRLRCNALLVDPRTASFSPPTHGCYKWKSSGNIDADIATAHQLSEQWGTEVKQRIDANGGWSIDDCRRFAKECQGLAIDYVEQPLPVGQEEALAALTEVQLRVGLDESLSSLATIGRVLSECWAEVLVIKMQWLGGFPALRQIVHLAQARHPRRVVVSSTLDSCIGRAHALHACAALGLDHEFHGLDTGALLANDPSDGEGATITGGDWRLPETSGLGVEWPIS
;
A
#
# COMPACT_ATOMS: atom_id res chain seq x y z
N MET A 1 -13.97 9.38 -29.23
CA MET A 1 -12.78 10.23 -29.41
C MET A 1 -11.56 9.39 -29.03
N SER A 2 -10.46 9.56 -29.76
CA SER A 2 -9.21 8.86 -29.50
C SER A 2 -8.50 9.52 -28.32
N LEU A 3 -8.01 8.73 -27.37
CA LEU A 3 -7.19 9.20 -26.26
C LEU A 3 -5.72 9.21 -26.70
N SER A 4 -4.95 10.14 -26.15
CA SER A 4 -3.48 10.12 -26.24
C SER A 4 -2.91 9.56 -24.95
N TRP A 5 -1.93 8.66 -25.06
CA TRP A 5 -1.27 8.02 -23.92
C TRP A 5 0.23 8.35 -23.93
N ASN A 6 0.75 8.83 -22.79
CA ASN A 6 2.18 9.01 -22.59
C ASN A 6 2.63 8.18 -21.39
N ILE A 7 3.81 7.57 -21.50
CA ILE A 7 4.38 6.70 -20.47
C ILE A 7 5.76 7.25 -20.11
N PHE A 8 5.92 7.68 -18.87
CA PHE A 8 7.15 8.27 -18.38
C PHE A 8 7.82 7.32 -17.38
N PRO A 9 8.96 6.70 -17.72
CA PRO A 9 9.73 5.98 -16.71
C PRO A 9 10.34 7.00 -15.74
N HIS A 10 10.26 6.71 -14.45
CA HIS A 10 10.82 7.59 -13.42
C HIS A 10 11.56 6.78 -12.35
N ASP A 11 12.71 7.28 -11.94
CA ASP A 11 13.52 6.71 -10.86
C ASP A 11 13.31 7.54 -9.59
N LEU A 12 12.56 6.99 -8.64
CA LEU A 12 12.38 7.56 -7.31
C LEU A 12 13.61 7.20 -6.47
N HIS A 13 14.33 8.19 -5.97
CA HIS A 13 15.52 8.00 -5.15
C HIS A 13 15.13 8.11 -3.68
N LEU A 14 15.57 7.18 -2.85
CA LEU A 14 15.31 7.27 -1.42
C LEU A 14 16.32 8.20 -0.75
N SER A 15 15.87 9.05 0.17
CA SER A 15 16.71 9.97 0.96
C SER A 15 17.75 9.22 1.79
N SER A 16 17.44 7.98 2.17
CA SER A 16 18.37 7.03 2.80
C SER A 16 17.99 5.61 2.40
N PRO A 17 18.95 4.68 2.21
CA PRO A 17 18.62 3.31 1.83
C PRO A 17 17.72 2.62 2.87
N LEU A 18 16.59 2.07 2.42
CA LEU A 18 15.70 1.27 3.25
C LEU A 18 16.23 -0.16 3.33
N ARG A 19 16.63 -0.58 4.52
CA ARG A 19 17.13 -1.94 4.77
C ARG A 19 16.00 -2.87 5.17
N THR A 20 15.95 -4.03 4.54
CA THR A 20 15.01 -5.12 4.83
C THR A 20 15.76 -6.45 4.87
N LEU A 21 15.13 -7.52 5.35
CA LEU A 21 15.72 -8.87 5.28
C LEU A 21 15.88 -9.40 3.85
N ARG A 22 15.22 -8.76 2.86
CA ARG A 22 15.33 -9.09 1.43
C ARG A 22 16.38 -8.24 0.69
N GLY A 23 17.09 -7.36 1.40
CA GLY A 23 18.10 -6.47 0.83
C GLY A 23 17.81 -4.99 1.07
N SER A 24 18.64 -4.14 0.48
CA SER A 24 18.55 -2.69 0.60
C SER A 24 17.93 -2.07 -0.65
N ILE A 25 16.99 -1.15 -0.47
CA ILE A 25 16.37 -0.38 -1.54
C ILE A 25 16.88 1.06 -1.43
N SER A 26 17.56 1.55 -2.47
CA SER A 26 17.97 2.96 -2.57
C SER A 26 17.24 3.72 -3.69
N GLN A 27 16.60 2.99 -4.61
CA GLN A 27 15.94 3.54 -5.77
C GLN A 27 14.76 2.65 -6.18
N ARG A 28 13.71 3.27 -6.73
CA ARG A 28 12.51 2.61 -7.24
C ARG A 28 12.17 3.13 -8.63
N ARG A 29 12.24 2.23 -9.62
CA ARG A 29 11.71 2.51 -10.97
C ARG A 29 10.19 2.35 -10.96
N VAL A 30 9.50 3.38 -11.43
CA VAL A 30 8.05 3.41 -11.66
C VAL A 30 7.75 3.92 -13.06
N TRP A 31 6.53 3.68 -13.55
CA TRP A 31 6.02 4.25 -14.81
C TRP A 31 4.80 5.10 -14.52
N LEU A 32 4.89 6.38 -14.87
CA LEU A 32 3.78 7.30 -14.81
C LEU A 32 3.03 7.23 -16.14
N VAL A 33 1.75 6.96 -16.07
CA VAL A 33 0.88 6.79 -17.23
C VAL A 33 -0.06 7.98 -17.29
N GLN A 34 0.07 8.75 -18.35
CA GLN A 34 -0.76 9.90 -18.62
C GLN A 34 -1.75 9.56 -19.72
N VAL A 35 -3.02 9.93 -19.54
CA VAL A 35 -4.05 9.85 -20.57
C VAL A 35 -4.69 11.21 -20.80
N ALA A 36 -4.74 11.66 -22.06
CA ALA A 36 -5.26 12.97 -22.43
C ALA A 36 -6.42 12.85 -23.43
N ASP A 37 -7.39 13.74 -23.31
CA ASP A 37 -8.48 13.98 -24.26
C ASP A 37 -8.83 15.46 -24.22
N ASN A 38 -8.45 16.18 -25.28
CA ASN A 38 -8.38 17.64 -25.28
C ASN A 38 -7.52 18.16 -24.11
N ASP A 39 -8.00 19.14 -23.36
CA ASP A 39 -7.26 19.77 -22.25
C ASP A 39 -7.34 18.99 -20.94
N VAL A 40 -8.05 17.85 -20.90
CA VAL A 40 -8.18 17.07 -19.66
C VAL A 40 -7.25 15.87 -19.66
N VAL A 41 -6.34 15.90 -18.71
CA VAL A 41 -5.31 14.89 -18.45
C VAL A 41 -5.68 14.10 -17.21
N GLY A 42 -5.43 12.79 -17.21
CA GLY A 42 -5.45 11.96 -15.99
C GLY A 42 -4.17 11.17 -15.83
N TRP A 43 -3.84 10.88 -14.57
CA TRP A 43 -2.59 10.21 -14.18
C TRP A 43 -2.84 8.86 -13.52
N GLY A 44 -1.96 7.91 -13.84
CA GLY A 44 -1.85 6.61 -13.20
C GLY A 44 -0.39 6.25 -12.98
N GLU A 45 -0.15 5.22 -12.18
CA GLU A 45 1.20 4.76 -11.86
C GLU A 45 1.23 3.23 -11.90
N ALA A 46 2.31 2.69 -12.46
CA ALA A 46 2.70 1.30 -12.32
C ALA A 46 4.04 1.21 -11.58
N SER A 47 4.05 0.50 -10.46
CA SER A 47 5.23 0.36 -9.58
C SER A 47 5.62 -1.10 -9.31
N PRO A 48 5.99 -1.88 -10.35
CA PRO A 48 6.41 -3.26 -10.16
C PRO A 48 7.64 -3.37 -9.25
N LEU A 49 7.69 -4.41 -8.41
CA LEU A 49 8.79 -4.68 -7.48
C LEU A 49 8.94 -6.21 -7.30
N PRO A 50 9.59 -6.89 -8.25
CA PRO A 50 9.57 -8.36 -8.32
C PRO A 50 10.22 -9.03 -7.11
N GLY A 51 11.24 -8.42 -6.49
CA GLY A 51 11.93 -8.97 -5.31
C GLY A 51 11.04 -9.16 -4.07
N PHE A 52 9.84 -8.57 -4.07
CA PHE A 52 8.86 -8.63 -2.99
C PHE A 52 7.53 -9.27 -3.41
N GLY A 53 7.48 -9.93 -4.58
CA GLY A 53 6.29 -10.61 -5.09
C GLY A 53 5.46 -9.81 -6.10
N GLY A 54 5.97 -8.67 -6.57
CA GLY A 54 5.33 -7.89 -7.64
C GLY A 54 5.61 -8.40 -9.05
N GLU A 55 4.97 -7.77 -10.02
CA GLU A 55 5.17 -7.99 -11.47
C GLU A 55 6.62 -7.71 -11.93
N GLN A 56 7.04 -8.34 -13.03
CA GLN A 56 8.32 -8.02 -13.67
C GLN A 56 8.24 -6.69 -14.44
N PRO A 57 9.23 -5.79 -14.31
CA PRO A 57 9.31 -4.55 -15.07
C PRO A 57 9.04 -4.67 -16.58
N GLU A 58 9.56 -5.73 -17.20
CA GLU A 58 9.47 -5.95 -18.64
C GLU A 58 8.03 -6.27 -19.08
N ASP A 59 7.33 -7.14 -18.32
CA ASP A 59 5.93 -7.48 -18.56
C ASP A 59 5.05 -6.22 -18.43
N CYS A 60 5.34 -5.39 -17.42
CA CYS A 60 4.64 -4.13 -17.20
C CYS A 60 4.82 -3.17 -18.37
N LEU A 61 6.06 -2.98 -18.82
CA LEU A 61 6.35 -2.07 -19.91
C LEU A 61 5.74 -2.56 -21.23
N GLN A 62 5.81 -3.87 -21.51
CA GLN A 62 5.18 -4.45 -22.70
C GLN A 62 3.66 -4.23 -22.70
N ALA A 63 3.02 -4.38 -21.54
CA ALA A 63 1.60 -4.12 -21.40
C ALA A 63 1.26 -2.64 -21.60
N LEU A 64 2.02 -1.73 -21.00
CA LEU A 64 1.82 -0.29 -21.17
C LEU A 64 2.03 0.17 -22.62
N ALA A 65 2.97 -0.42 -23.36
CA ALA A 65 3.21 -0.09 -24.77
C ALA A 65 2.05 -0.48 -25.71
N SER A 66 1.11 -1.30 -25.23
CA SER A 66 0.02 -1.87 -26.04
C SER A 66 -1.36 -1.30 -25.68
N ILE A 67 -1.43 -0.16 -24.99
CA ILE A 67 -2.69 0.44 -24.56
C ILE A 67 -3.50 0.92 -25.79
N PRO A 68 -4.76 0.48 -25.95
CA PRO A 68 -5.62 1.00 -27.00
C PRO A 68 -6.01 2.48 -26.79
N ASP A 69 -6.10 3.23 -27.88
CA ASP A 69 -6.46 4.65 -27.83
C ASP A 69 -7.92 4.91 -27.42
N GLN A 70 -8.80 3.93 -27.52
CA GLN A 70 -10.20 4.12 -27.11
C GLN A 70 -10.40 3.75 -25.65
N ALA A 71 -11.00 4.65 -24.85
CA ALA A 71 -11.24 4.46 -23.41
C ALA A 71 -11.84 3.08 -23.06
N ARG A 72 -12.88 2.64 -23.78
CA ARG A 72 -13.54 1.36 -23.54
C ARG A 72 -12.63 0.18 -23.87
N ALA A 73 -11.86 0.27 -24.95
CA ALA A 73 -10.90 -0.75 -25.33
C ALA A 73 -9.73 -0.81 -24.33
N ALA A 74 -9.25 0.33 -23.84
CA ALA A 74 -8.22 0.40 -22.81
C ALA A 74 -8.67 -0.22 -21.48
N LEU A 75 -9.91 0.02 -21.04
CA LEU A 75 -10.47 -0.64 -19.86
C LEU A 75 -10.60 -2.15 -20.04
N GLY A 76 -11.10 -2.59 -21.20
CA GLY A 76 -11.19 -4.02 -21.54
C GLY A 76 -9.80 -4.69 -21.60
N TYR A 77 -8.82 -3.98 -22.16
CA TYR A 77 -7.44 -4.42 -22.19
C TYR A 77 -6.85 -4.55 -20.79
N ALA A 78 -6.97 -3.54 -19.93
CA ALA A 78 -6.54 -3.59 -18.53
C ALA A 78 -7.21 -4.74 -17.75
N GLN A 79 -8.45 -5.10 -18.09
CA GLN A 79 -9.11 -6.30 -17.54
C GLN A 79 -8.49 -7.61 -18.04
N SER A 80 -8.11 -7.69 -19.31
CA SER A 80 -7.48 -8.87 -19.90
C SER A 80 -6.03 -9.13 -19.46
N LEU A 81 -5.37 -8.12 -18.86
CA LEU A 81 -4.02 -8.29 -18.31
C LEU A 81 -3.99 -9.26 -17.14
N GLY A 82 -5.01 -9.23 -16.27
CA GLY A 82 -5.10 -10.11 -15.10
C GLY A 82 -3.82 -10.09 -14.27
N ASP A 83 -3.39 -11.27 -13.82
CA ASP A 83 -2.18 -11.44 -13.02
C ASP A 83 -0.88 -11.33 -13.85
N ARG A 84 -0.95 -11.25 -15.19
CA ARG A 84 0.24 -11.12 -16.03
C ARG A 84 0.87 -9.73 -15.93
N ALA A 85 0.03 -8.69 -15.83
CA ALA A 85 0.50 -7.32 -15.75
C ALA A 85 -0.39 -6.42 -14.85
N PRO A 86 -0.50 -6.73 -13.55
CA PRO A 86 -1.43 -6.05 -12.66
C PRO A 86 -1.07 -4.57 -12.40
N CYS A 87 0.21 -4.21 -12.36
CA CYS A 87 0.64 -2.83 -12.18
C CYS A 87 0.27 -1.99 -13.41
N ALA A 88 0.48 -2.52 -14.62
CA ALA A 88 0.03 -1.87 -15.84
C ALA A 88 -1.50 -1.70 -15.86
N ALA A 89 -2.25 -2.74 -15.46
CA ALA A 89 -3.70 -2.66 -15.36
C ALA A 89 -4.17 -1.60 -14.35
N ALA A 90 -3.49 -1.50 -13.19
CA ALA A 90 -3.76 -0.48 -12.19
C ALA A 90 -3.49 0.93 -12.73
N ALA A 91 -2.39 1.14 -13.43
CA ALA A 91 -2.01 2.43 -14.01
C ALA A 91 -3.02 2.90 -15.07
N ILE A 92 -3.40 2.03 -16.00
CA ILE A 92 -4.38 2.34 -17.07
C ILE A 92 -5.73 2.73 -16.45
N ARG A 93 -6.22 1.93 -15.49
CA ARG A 93 -7.48 2.21 -14.79
C ARG A 93 -7.41 3.50 -13.98
N GLY A 94 -6.29 3.72 -13.28
CA GLY A 94 -6.03 4.90 -12.50
C GLY A 94 -6.07 6.16 -13.35
N ALA A 95 -5.33 6.19 -14.46
CA ALA A 95 -5.28 7.30 -15.40
C ALA A 95 -6.67 7.65 -15.96
N LEU A 96 -7.44 6.64 -16.37
CA LEU A 96 -8.80 6.84 -16.88
C LEU A 96 -9.76 7.34 -15.79
N ALA A 97 -9.65 6.81 -14.57
CA ALA A 97 -10.49 7.21 -13.45
C ALA A 97 -10.19 8.66 -13.02
N ASP A 98 -8.91 9.03 -12.92
CA ASP A 98 -8.47 10.40 -12.63
C ASP A 98 -8.97 11.37 -13.70
N ARG A 99 -8.76 11.07 -14.99
CA ARG A 99 -9.26 11.89 -16.10
C ARG A 99 -10.77 12.10 -16.01
N SER A 100 -11.53 11.02 -15.80
CA SER A 100 -12.99 11.09 -15.65
C SER A 100 -13.41 11.94 -14.45
N ALA A 101 -12.68 11.87 -13.33
CA ALA A 101 -12.98 12.66 -12.14
C ALA A 101 -12.68 14.16 -12.38
N ARG A 102 -11.58 14.47 -13.07
CA ARG A 102 -11.21 15.82 -13.52
C ARG A 102 -12.24 16.41 -14.48
N GLN A 103 -12.68 15.64 -15.49
CA GLN A 103 -13.74 16.05 -16.41
C GLN A 103 -15.06 16.42 -15.69
N ARG A 104 -15.30 15.82 -14.52
CA ARG A 104 -16.50 16.07 -13.71
C ARG A 104 -16.29 17.13 -12.63
N GLY A 105 -15.08 17.65 -12.46
CA GLY A 105 -14.74 18.59 -11.38
C GLY A 105 -14.91 17.98 -9.98
N LEU A 106 -14.65 16.68 -9.81
CA LEU A 106 -14.83 15.98 -8.54
C LEU A 106 -13.52 15.34 -8.06
N PRO A 107 -13.24 15.31 -6.74
CA PRO A 107 -12.21 14.45 -6.18
C PRO A 107 -12.46 12.99 -6.56
N LEU A 108 -11.40 12.25 -6.87
CA LEU A 108 -11.49 10.86 -7.34
C LEU A 108 -12.26 9.98 -6.36
N ALA A 109 -12.03 10.13 -5.04
CA ALA A 109 -12.74 9.36 -4.02
C ALA A 109 -14.26 9.56 -4.07
N ARG A 110 -14.77 10.76 -4.41
CA ARG A 110 -16.21 11.00 -4.56
C ARG A 110 -16.76 10.24 -5.77
N GLN A 111 -16.03 10.22 -6.88
CA GLN A 111 -16.40 9.43 -8.05
C GLN A 111 -16.40 7.92 -7.74
N LEU A 112 -15.37 7.41 -7.06
CA LEU A 112 -15.25 6.00 -6.70
C LEU A 112 -16.33 5.57 -5.69
N ALA A 113 -16.61 6.39 -4.68
CA ALA A 113 -17.66 6.13 -3.69
C ALA A 113 -19.07 6.15 -4.30
N ALA A 114 -19.33 7.06 -5.24
CA ALA A 114 -20.60 7.09 -5.97
C ALA A 114 -20.85 5.79 -6.75
N ALA A 115 -19.80 5.16 -7.30
CA ALA A 115 -19.90 3.87 -7.97
C ALA A 115 -20.21 2.70 -7.02
N THR A 116 -20.04 2.88 -5.71
CA THR A 116 -20.36 1.89 -4.67
C THR A 116 -21.60 2.25 -3.85
N GLY A 117 -22.24 3.39 -4.12
CA GLY A 117 -23.39 3.88 -3.34
C GLY A 117 -23.01 4.46 -1.96
N SER A 118 -21.74 4.76 -1.73
CA SER A 118 -21.20 5.23 -0.45
C SER A 118 -20.81 6.72 -0.50
N ARG A 119 -20.50 7.29 0.68
CA ARG A 119 -19.81 8.59 0.80
C ARG A 119 -18.35 8.34 1.19
N PRO A 120 -17.38 9.08 0.64
CA PRO A 120 -15.99 8.88 1.01
C PRO A 120 -15.71 9.43 2.42
N SER A 121 -14.83 8.78 3.15
CA SER A 121 -14.27 9.33 4.39
C SER A 121 -13.52 10.64 4.10
N SER A 122 -13.69 11.64 4.96
CA SER A 122 -13.03 12.95 4.83
C SER A 122 -11.60 12.96 5.39
N ARG A 123 -11.24 11.95 6.19
CA ARG A 123 -9.93 11.80 6.83
C ARG A 123 -9.53 10.32 6.80
N LEU A 124 -8.26 10.07 6.52
CA LEU A 124 -7.61 8.77 6.68
C LEU A 124 -6.41 8.91 7.61
N ARG A 125 -6.07 7.81 8.29
CA ARG A 125 -4.88 7.74 9.13
C ARG A 125 -3.84 6.87 8.45
N CYS A 126 -2.58 7.25 8.58
CA CYS A 126 -1.43 6.54 8.04
C CYS A 126 -0.44 6.26 9.17
N ASN A 127 0.22 5.10 9.11
CA ASN A 127 1.38 4.86 9.96
C ASN A 127 2.63 5.47 9.32
N ALA A 128 3.56 5.94 10.15
CA ALA A 128 4.89 6.29 9.69
C ALA A 128 5.77 5.03 9.57
N LEU A 129 6.80 5.09 8.72
CA LEU A 129 7.87 4.09 8.70
C LEU A 129 9.06 4.61 9.51
N LEU A 130 9.49 3.83 10.49
CA LEU A 130 10.72 4.06 11.24
C LEU A 130 11.86 3.27 10.59
N VAL A 131 12.73 3.98 9.86
CA VAL A 131 13.78 3.38 9.02
C VAL A 131 14.84 2.65 9.84
N ASP A 132 15.26 3.22 10.98
CA ASP A 132 16.14 2.56 11.92
C ASP A 132 15.66 2.77 13.36
N PRO A 133 14.96 1.80 13.95
CA PRO A 133 14.43 1.93 15.29
C PRO A 133 15.49 1.84 16.40
N ARG A 134 16.74 1.50 16.08
CA ARG A 134 17.79 1.26 17.08
C ARG A 134 18.71 2.46 17.33
N THR A 135 18.77 3.39 16.38
CA THR A 135 19.68 4.54 16.43
C THR A 135 18.96 5.86 16.69
N ALA A 136 17.62 5.85 16.67
CA ALA A 136 16.87 7.08 16.78
C ALA A 136 16.94 7.67 18.19
N SER A 137 17.38 8.92 18.25
CA SER A 137 16.94 9.86 19.29
C SER A 137 15.50 10.22 18.93
N PHE A 138 14.54 9.71 19.69
CA PHE A 138 13.15 9.82 19.32
C PHE A 138 12.57 11.16 19.78
N SER A 139 12.20 11.99 18.81
CA SER A 139 11.28 13.10 19.05
C SER A 139 9.90 12.56 19.48
N PRO A 140 9.05 13.37 20.14
CA PRO A 140 7.71 12.96 20.48
C PRO A 140 6.98 12.37 19.27
N PRO A 141 6.22 11.27 19.44
CA PRO A 141 5.54 10.62 18.34
C PRO A 141 4.55 11.59 17.71
N THR A 142 4.65 11.75 16.39
CA THR A 142 3.75 12.59 15.59
C THR A 142 2.63 11.79 14.94
N HIS A 143 2.68 10.45 15.06
CA HIS A 143 1.73 9.51 14.50
C HIS A 143 1.19 8.59 15.59
N GLY A 144 -0.06 8.15 15.45
CA GLY A 144 -0.65 7.15 16.35
C GLY A 144 -0.17 5.71 16.10
N CYS A 145 0.58 5.47 15.01
CA CYS A 145 1.11 4.15 14.67
C CYS A 145 2.44 4.28 13.91
N TYR A 146 3.42 3.46 14.27
CA TYR A 146 4.69 3.34 13.57
C TYR A 146 4.91 1.89 13.11
N LYS A 147 5.45 1.72 11.90
CA LYS A 147 5.95 0.46 11.38
C LYS A 147 7.48 0.46 11.41
N TRP A 148 8.09 -0.63 11.83
CA TRP A 148 9.54 -0.83 11.75
C TRP A 148 9.87 -2.23 11.24
N LYS A 149 11.06 -2.37 10.65
CA LYS A 149 11.54 -3.60 10.02
C LYS A 149 12.29 -4.45 11.02
N SER A 150 11.95 -5.73 11.12
CA SER A 150 12.70 -6.71 11.91
C SER A 150 14.19 -6.72 11.53
N SER A 151 15.03 -6.93 12.53
CA SER A 151 16.47 -7.14 12.35
C SER A 151 16.83 -8.56 11.91
N GLY A 152 15.88 -9.50 11.97
CA GLY A 152 16.12 -10.94 11.80
C GLY A 152 16.70 -11.61 13.05
N ASN A 153 16.86 -10.88 14.16
CA ASN A 153 17.26 -11.40 15.45
C ASN A 153 16.16 -11.12 16.47
N ILE A 154 15.55 -12.18 17.00
CA ILE A 154 14.39 -12.07 17.87
C ILE A 154 14.70 -11.35 19.21
N ASP A 155 15.90 -11.52 19.76
CA ASP A 155 16.31 -10.81 20.99
C ASP A 155 16.37 -9.30 20.76
N ALA A 156 16.97 -8.90 19.63
CA ALA A 156 17.09 -7.49 19.26
C ALA A 156 15.73 -6.86 18.92
N ASP A 157 14.83 -7.62 18.30
CA ASP A 157 13.49 -7.15 17.96
C ASP A 157 12.62 -6.98 19.21
N ILE A 158 12.69 -7.92 20.17
CA ILE A 158 12.02 -7.78 21.49
C ILE A 158 12.55 -6.56 22.23
N ALA A 159 13.87 -6.38 22.29
CA ALA A 159 14.49 -5.23 22.96
C ALA A 159 14.04 -3.91 22.31
N THR A 160 13.96 -3.86 20.98
CA THR A 160 13.47 -2.70 20.23
C THR A 160 12.01 -2.40 20.58
N ALA A 161 11.13 -3.40 20.61
CA ALA A 161 9.72 -3.21 20.94
C ALA A 161 9.51 -2.62 22.35
N HIS A 162 10.29 -3.09 23.33
CA HIS A 162 10.29 -2.57 24.69
C HIS A 162 10.81 -1.13 24.75
N GLN A 163 11.95 -0.85 24.12
CA GLN A 163 12.53 0.49 24.07
C GLN A 163 11.55 1.52 23.49
N LEU A 164 10.89 1.19 22.38
CA LEU A 164 9.89 2.06 21.75
C LEU A 164 8.66 2.25 22.66
N SER A 165 8.21 1.20 23.33
CA SER A 165 7.06 1.29 24.26
C SER A 165 7.36 2.12 25.49
N GLU A 166 8.58 2.05 26.03
CA GLU A 166 9.01 2.86 27.17
C GLU A 166 8.97 4.35 26.83
N GLN A 167 9.34 4.70 25.60
CA GLN A 167 9.43 6.09 25.17
C GLN A 167 8.09 6.69 24.73
N TRP A 168 7.24 5.92 24.05
CA TRP A 168 5.98 6.42 23.51
C TRP A 168 4.75 6.06 24.35
N GLY A 169 4.93 5.19 25.35
CA GLY A 169 3.83 4.61 26.11
C GLY A 169 2.98 3.65 25.27
N THR A 170 1.75 3.43 25.72
CA THR A 170 0.82 2.46 25.12
C THR A 170 -0.18 3.08 24.14
N GLU A 171 -0.16 4.41 23.97
CA GLU A 171 -1.06 5.12 23.05
C GLU A 171 -0.60 5.02 21.59
N VAL A 172 0.70 4.81 21.37
CA VAL A 172 1.29 4.68 20.03
C VAL A 172 1.46 3.22 19.68
N LYS A 173 0.79 2.82 18.60
CA LYS A 173 0.83 1.44 18.12
C LYS A 173 2.13 1.13 17.39
N GLN A 174 2.62 -0.09 17.55
CA GLN A 174 3.77 -0.62 16.82
C GLN A 174 3.36 -1.74 15.86
N ARG A 175 3.92 -1.71 14.66
CA ARG A 175 3.84 -2.80 13.66
C ARG A 175 5.25 -3.24 13.33
N ILE A 176 5.48 -4.55 13.39
CA ILE A 176 6.79 -5.14 13.10
C ILE A 176 6.68 -5.88 11.79
N ASP A 177 7.49 -5.51 10.82
CA ASP A 177 7.49 -6.15 9.51
C ASP A 177 8.72 -7.05 9.39
N ALA A 178 8.44 -8.35 9.44
CA ALA A 178 9.44 -9.41 9.51
C ALA A 178 9.84 -9.94 8.13
N ASN A 179 9.18 -9.54 7.05
CA ASN A 179 9.49 -9.93 5.65
C ASN A 179 9.75 -11.45 5.44
N GLY A 180 9.10 -12.28 6.25
CA GLY A 180 9.21 -13.73 6.25
C GLY A 180 10.44 -14.30 6.97
N GLY A 181 11.07 -13.52 7.84
CA GLY A 181 12.32 -13.89 8.50
C GLY A 181 12.19 -14.58 9.86
N TRP A 182 10.98 -14.73 10.40
CA TRP A 182 10.74 -15.34 11.71
C TRP A 182 10.31 -16.80 11.58
N SER A 183 10.60 -17.57 12.62
CA SER A 183 9.99 -18.89 12.85
C SER A 183 8.70 -18.77 13.68
N ILE A 184 7.94 -19.87 13.76
CA ILE A 184 6.81 -19.97 14.69
C ILE A 184 7.25 -19.79 16.14
N ASP A 185 8.43 -20.30 16.50
CA ASP A 185 8.94 -20.18 17.86
C ASP A 185 9.38 -18.74 18.18
N ASP A 186 9.94 -18.02 17.21
CA ASP A 186 10.18 -16.58 17.35
C ASP A 186 8.88 -15.81 17.56
N CYS A 187 7.82 -16.14 16.81
CA CYS A 187 6.50 -15.53 16.99
C CYS A 187 5.95 -15.78 18.40
N ARG A 188 6.02 -17.02 18.90
CA ARG A 188 5.57 -17.36 20.26
C ARG A 188 6.38 -16.63 21.32
N ARG A 189 7.68 -16.56 21.12
CA ARG A 189 8.59 -15.87 22.04
C ARG A 189 8.29 -14.38 22.08
N PHE A 190 8.16 -13.73 20.93
CA PHE A 190 7.77 -12.33 20.82
C PHE A 190 6.41 -12.07 21.48
N ALA A 191 5.40 -12.89 21.20
CA ALA A 191 4.07 -12.78 21.79
C ALA A 191 4.11 -12.82 23.32
N LYS A 192 4.93 -13.71 23.89
CA LYS A 192 5.10 -13.88 25.33
C LYS A 192 5.87 -12.70 25.96
N GLU A 193 6.99 -12.31 25.37
CA GLU A 193 7.90 -11.32 25.97
C GLU A 193 7.46 -9.87 25.73
N CYS A 194 6.63 -9.61 24.72
CA CYS A 194 6.05 -8.31 24.43
C CYS A 194 4.58 -8.19 24.89
N GLN A 195 4.13 -9.07 25.78
CA GLN A 195 2.77 -8.99 26.34
C GLN A 195 2.58 -7.67 27.10
N GLY A 196 1.49 -6.97 26.80
CA GLY A 196 1.16 -5.66 27.40
C GLY A 196 1.75 -4.46 26.67
N LEU A 197 2.64 -4.66 25.69
CA LEU A 197 3.08 -3.60 24.80
C LEU A 197 1.99 -3.27 23.77
N ALA A 198 2.01 -2.06 23.22
CA ALA A 198 1.05 -1.61 22.20
C ALA A 198 1.38 -2.14 20.80
N ILE A 199 1.57 -3.46 20.67
CA ILE A 199 1.78 -4.11 19.38
C ILE A 199 0.43 -4.26 18.66
N ASP A 200 0.31 -3.68 17.47
CA ASP A 200 -0.88 -3.81 16.62
C ASP A 200 -0.92 -5.19 15.95
N TYR A 201 0.15 -5.53 15.23
CA TYR A 201 0.38 -6.83 14.60
C TYR A 201 1.84 -7.02 14.16
N VAL A 202 2.22 -8.27 13.91
CA VAL A 202 3.45 -8.65 13.19
C VAL A 202 3.08 -8.95 11.73
N GLU A 203 3.72 -8.25 10.80
CA GLU A 203 3.53 -8.32 9.35
C GLU A 203 4.49 -9.36 8.76
N GLN A 204 3.93 -10.29 7.97
CA GLN A 204 4.61 -11.38 7.29
C GLN A 204 5.71 -12.03 8.16
N PRO A 205 5.38 -12.68 9.29
CA PRO A 205 6.39 -13.34 10.11
C PRO A 205 7.09 -14.48 9.37
N LEU A 206 6.32 -15.32 8.66
CA LEU A 206 6.82 -16.53 8.02
C LEU A 206 7.09 -16.34 6.52
N PRO A 207 7.99 -17.15 5.93
CA PRO A 207 8.18 -17.19 4.49
C PRO A 207 6.87 -17.44 3.73
N VAL A 208 6.76 -16.86 2.54
CA VAL A 208 5.63 -17.11 1.63
C VAL A 208 5.49 -18.61 1.35
N GLY A 209 4.27 -19.13 1.44
CA GLY A 209 3.94 -20.53 1.29
C GLY A 209 3.88 -21.32 2.61
N GLN A 210 4.22 -20.69 3.76
CA GLN A 210 4.15 -21.33 5.08
C GLN A 210 3.01 -20.80 5.95
N GLU A 211 2.02 -20.12 5.36
CA GLU A 211 0.97 -19.43 6.13
C GLU A 211 0.08 -20.38 6.95
N GLU A 212 -0.05 -21.64 6.53
CA GLU A 212 -0.80 -22.66 7.28
C GLU A 212 -0.24 -22.89 8.69
N ALA A 213 1.08 -22.73 8.86
CA ALA A 213 1.73 -22.89 10.16
C ALA A 213 1.28 -21.82 11.17
N LEU A 214 0.74 -20.69 10.71
CA LEU A 214 0.21 -19.63 11.58
C LEU A 214 -0.97 -20.11 12.44
N ALA A 215 -1.67 -21.18 12.06
CA ALA A 215 -2.70 -21.78 12.91
C ALA A 215 -2.16 -22.19 14.29
N ALA A 216 -0.87 -22.51 14.39
CA ALA A 216 -0.19 -22.85 15.64
C ALA A 216 0.04 -21.66 16.59
N LEU A 217 -0.31 -20.43 16.16
CA LEU A 217 -0.25 -19.20 16.94
C LEU A 217 -1.62 -18.77 17.49
N THR A 218 -2.70 -19.50 17.20
CA THR A 218 -4.06 -19.23 17.72
C THR A 218 -4.14 -19.18 19.25
N GLU A 219 -3.22 -19.86 19.93
CA GLU A 219 -3.14 -19.92 21.40
C GLU A 219 -2.41 -18.72 22.01
N VAL A 220 -1.68 -17.93 21.22
CA VAL A 220 -0.94 -16.75 21.71
C VAL A 220 -1.63 -15.45 21.31
N GLN A 221 -1.54 -14.42 22.16
CA GLN A 221 -2.12 -13.11 21.90
C GLN A 221 -1.25 -12.27 20.94
N LEU A 222 -1.01 -12.78 19.73
CA LEU A 222 -0.25 -12.08 18.70
C LEU A 222 -1.07 -11.96 17.43
N ARG A 223 -1.35 -10.72 17.01
CA ARG A 223 -2.01 -10.50 15.73
C ARG A 223 -1.02 -10.62 14.59
N VAL A 224 -1.45 -11.29 13.52
CA VAL A 224 -0.64 -11.48 12.31
C VAL A 224 -1.28 -10.78 11.12
N GLY A 225 -0.46 -10.01 10.40
CA GLY A 225 -0.77 -9.49 9.08
C GLY A 225 0.01 -10.20 7.99
N LEU A 226 -0.58 -10.39 6.82
CA LEU A 226 0.10 -10.92 5.64
C LEU A 226 0.31 -9.82 4.61
N ASP A 227 1.50 -9.78 4.00
CA ASP A 227 1.88 -8.86 2.93
C ASP A 227 2.29 -9.67 1.68
N GLU A 228 3.54 -10.17 1.62
CA GLU A 228 4.07 -10.85 0.44
C GLU A 228 3.26 -12.09 0.00
N SER A 229 2.52 -12.72 0.93
CA SER A 229 1.60 -13.82 0.61
C SER A 229 0.35 -13.39 -0.18
N LEU A 230 0.03 -12.10 -0.21
CA LEU A 230 -1.18 -11.52 -0.81
C LEU A 230 -0.93 -10.93 -2.21
N SER A 231 -0.15 -11.64 -3.03
CA SER A 231 0.26 -11.19 -4.37
C SER A 231 -0.80 -11.34 -5.47
N SER A 232 -1.88 -12.10 -5.25
CA SER A 232 -2.99 -12.22 -6.21
C SER A 232 -4.34 -12.39 -5.52
N LEU A 233 -5.43 -12.18 -6.26
CA LEU A 233 -6.78 -12.46 -5.75
C LEU A 233 -6.97 -13.94 -5.39
N ALA A 234 -6.28 -14.85 -6.08
CA ALA A 234 -6.32 -16.28 -5.78
C ALA A 234 -5.68 -16.59 -4.41
N THR A 235 -4.50 -16.04 -4.12
CA THR A 235 -3.83 -16.26 -2.82
C THR A 235 -4.59 -15.60 -1.68
N ILE A 236 -5.19 -14.42 -1.92
CA ILE A 236 -6.07 -13.76 -0.94
C ILE A 236 -7.31 -14.63 -0.64
N GLY A 237 -7.92 -15.22 -1.68
CA GLY A 237 -9.04 -16.16 -1.52
C GLY A 237 -8.69 -17.35 -0.62
N ARG A 238 -7.52 -17.97 -0.86
CA ARG A 238 -6.98 -19.05 -0.02
C ARG A 238 -6.74 -18.61 1.42
N VAL A 239 -6.12 -17.44 1.62
CA VAL A 239 -5.87 -16.90 2.97
C VAL A 239 -7.18 -16.69 3.73
N LEU A 240 -8.21 -16.16 3.06
CA LEU A 240 -9.52 -15.94 3.65
C LEU A 240 -10.23 -17.25 4.01
N SER A 241 -10.00 -18.35 3.28
CA SER A 241 -10.62 -19.66 3.55
C SER A 241 -9.86 -20.49 4.60
N GLU A 242 -8.53 -20.45 4.60
CA GLU A 242 -7.70 -21.48 5.23
C GLU A 242 -6.70 -20.95 6.26
N CYS A 243 -6.36 -19.66 6.23
CA CYS A 243 -5.26 -19.15 7.04
C CYS A 243 -5.73 -18.35 8.27
N TRP A 244 -5.01 -18.52 9.37
CA TRP A 244 -5.15 -17.68 10.56
C TRP A 244 -4.29 -16.42 10.39
N ALA A 245 -4.83 -15.39 9.75
CA ALA A 245 -4.24 -14.05 9.69
C ALA A 245 -5.35 -12.99 9.78
N GLU A 246 -5.22 -12.02 10.67
CA GLU A 246 -6.27 -11.05 10.97
C GLU A 246 -6.20 -9.79 10.12
N VAL A 247 -5.01 -9.50 9.56
CA VAL A 247 -4.76 -8.30 8.77
C VAL A 247 -4.32 -8.66 7.36
N LEU A 248 -4.98 -8.10 6.36
CA LEU A 248 -4.57 -8.16 4.97
C LEU A 248 -3.85 -6.86 4.61
N VAL A 249 -2.54 -6.93 4.38
CA VAL A 249 -1.73 -5.79 3.94
C VAL A 249 -1.73 -5.77 2.41
N ILE A 250 -2.53 -4.87 1.84
CA ILE A 250 -2.85 -4.85 0.41
C ILE A 250 -2.01 -3.80 -0.32
N LYS A 251 -1.20 -4.28 -1.26
CA LYS A 251 -0.52 -3.45 -2.26
C LYS A 251 -1.43 -3.29 -3.47
N MET A 252 -2.27 -2.26 -3.45
CA MET A 252 -3.36 -2.08 -4.44
C MET A 252 -2.87 -2.14 -5.90
N GLN A 253 -1.71 -1.57 -6.20
CA GLN A 253 -1.15 -1.57 -7.56
C GLN A 253 -0.84 -2.98 -8.08
N TRP A 254 -0.39 -3.88 -7.21
CA TRP A 254 -0.04 -5.26 -7.58
C TRP A 254 -1.24 -6.15 -7.83
N LEU A 255 -2.46 -5.66 -7.58
CA LEU A 255 -3.70 -6.42 -7.74
C LEU A 255 -4.58 -5.85 -8.85
N GLY A 256 -4.09 -4.86 -9.62
CA GLY A 256 -4.86 -4.25 -10.71
C GLY A 256 -5.70 -3.04 -10.28
N GLY A 257 -5.44 -2.44 -9.11
CA GLY A 257 -6.03 -1.17 -8.72
C GLY A 257 -7.36 -1.29 -7.96
N PHE A 258 -8.14 -0.21 -7.99
CA PHE A 258 -9.38 -0.06 -7.22
C PHE A 258 -10.38 -1.23 -7.35
N PRO A 259 -10.64 -1.83 -8.54
CA PRO A 259 -11.61 -2.92 -8.64
C PRO A 259 -11.25 -4.13 -7.76
N ALA A 260 -9.97 -4.48 -7.70
CA ALA A 260 -9.49 -5.59 -6.88
C ALA A 260 -9.54 -5.25 -5.39
N LEU A 261 -9.10 -4.04 -5.00
CA LEU A 261 -9.22 -3.60 -3.60
C LEU A 261 -10.68 -3.62 -3.12
N ARG A 262 -11.63 -3.15 -3.94
CA ARG A 262 -13.06 -3.20 -3.61
C ARG A 262 -13.55 -4.63 -3.41
N GLN A 263 -13.14 -5.56 -4.27
CA GLN A 263 -13.48 -6.97 -4.14
C GLN A 263 -12.89 -7.55 -2.84
N ILE A 264 -11.63 -7.23 -2.52
CA ILE A 264 -10.96 -7.70 -1.31
C ILE A 264 -11.65 -7.17 -0.06
N VAL A 265 -11.99 -5.88 0.00
CA VAL A 265 -12.73 -5.30 1.14
C VAL A 265 -14.07 -5.99 1.33
N HIS A 266 -14.79 -6.26 0.24
CA HIS A 266 -16.06 -6.99 0.31
C HIS A 266 -15.88 -8.42 0.85
N LEU A 267 -14.88 -9.16 0.34
CA LEU A 267 -14.59 -10.53 0.80
C LEU A 267 -14.07 -10.56 2.24
N ALA A 268 -13.26 -9.58 2.63
CA ALA A 268 -12.72 -9.46 3.99
C ALA A 268 -13.80 -9.16 5.03
N GLN A 269 -14.96 -8.64 4.62
CA GLN A 269 -16.12 -8.41 5.49
C GLN A 269 -17.04 -9.63 5.61
N ALA A 270 -16.72 -10.74 4.94
CA ALA A 270 -17.53 -11.96 4.95
C ALA A 270 -17.39 -12.72 6.29
N ARG A 271 -17.55 -14.06 6.26
CA ARG A 271 -17.44 -14.90 7.46
C ARG A 271 -16.01 -14.78 8.01
N HIS A 272 -15.87 -14.27 9.23
CA HIS A 272 -14.62 -13.87 9.89
C HIS A 272 -14.01 -12.58 9.34
N PRO A 273 -14.53 -11.40 9.76
CA PRO A 273 -14.04 -10.12 9.30
C PRO A 273 -12.52 -9.96 9.50
N ARG A 274 -11.82 -9.57 8.44
CA ARG A 274 -10.40 -9.23 8.45
C ARG A 274 -10.21 -7.73 8.33
N ARG A 275 -9.15 -7.22 8.97
CA ARG A 275 -8.71 -5.83 8.79
C ARG A 275 -8.02 -5.70 7.43
N VAL A 276 -8.33 -4.63 6.70
CA VAL A 276 -7.69 -4.35 5.40
C VAL A 276 -6.85 -3.09 5.52
N VAL A 277 -5.54 -3.24 5.44
CA VAL A 277 -4.57 -2.15 5.48
C VAL A 277 -3.98 -2.00 4.09
N VAL A 278 -4.17 -0.84 3.45
CA VAL A 278 -3.50 -0.56 2.18
C VAL A 278 -2.10 -0.03 2.44
N SER A 279 -1.11 -0.54 1.71
CA SER A 279 0.29 -0.12 1.82
C SER A 279 0.86 0.25 0.45
N SER A 280 1.74 1.24 0.45
CA SER A 280 2.56 1.66 -0.69
C SER A 280 3.68 0.64 -0.93
N THR A 281 4.13 0.54 -2.18
CA THR A 281 5.33 -0.22 -2.58
C THR A 281 6.52 0.69 -2.84
N LEU A 282 6.59 1.78 -2.06
CA LEU A 282 7.42 2.95 -2.33
C LEU A 282 6.98 3.63 -3.64
N ASP A 283 5.67 3.83 -3.74
CA ASP A 283 4.95 4.49 -4.82
C ASP A 283 5.22 6.01 -4.80
N SER A 284 5.13 6.68 -5.96
CA SER A 284 5.21 8.15 -6.03
C SER A 284 3.93 8.82 -5.50
N CYS A 285 3.87 10.15 -5.52
CA CYS A 285 2.66 10.87 -5.15
C CYS A 285 1.42 10.41 -5.94
N ILE A 286 1.57 9.99 -7.21
CA ILE A 286 0.46 9.50 -8.04
C ILE A 286 -0.11 8.19 -7.48
N GLY A 287 0.74 7.19 -7.27
CA GLY A 287 0.33 5.89 -6.74
C GLY A 287 -0.27 5.98 -5.34
N ARG A 288 0.34 6.80 -4.47
CA ARG A 288 -0.19 7.05 -3.12
C ARG A 288 -1.53 7.77 -3.14
N ALA A 289 -1.70 8.81 -3.96
CA ALA A 289 -2.97 9.51 -4.09
C ALA A 289 -4.09 8.57 -4.54
N HIS A 290 -3.82 7.68 -5.52
CA HIS A 290 -4.77 6.65 -5.92
C HIS A 290 -5.19 5.76 -4.75
N ALA A 291 -4.23 5.28 -3.97
CA ALA A 291 -4.50 4.42 -2.82
C ALA A 291 -5.27 5.15 -1.71
N LEU A 292 -4.94 6.41 -1.41
CA LEU A 292 -5.65 7.24 -0.44
C LEU A 292 -7.10 7.50 -0.86
N HIS A 293 -7.32 7.92 -2.11
CA HIS A 293 -8.68 8.11 -2.64
C HIS A 293 -9.49 6.81 -2.65
N ALA A 294 -8.86 5.68 -2.95
CA ALA A 294 -9.50 4.37 -2.91
C ALA A 294 -9.91 3.97 -1.48
N CYS A 295 -9.03 4.14 -0.49
CA CYS A 295 -9.31 3.87 0.92
C CYS A 295 -10.46 4.74 1.44
N ALA A 296 -10.45 6.03 1.12
CA ALA A 296 -11.53 6.94 1.49
C ALA A 296 -12.86 6.54 0.85
N ALA A 297 -12.85 6.15 -0.44
CA ALA A 297 -14.06 5.71 -1.13
C ALA A 297 -14.68 4.43 -0.55
N LEU A 298 -13.85 3.58 0.08
CA LEU A 298 -14.26 2.32 0.69
C LEU A 298 -14.51 2.42 2.22
N GLY A 299 -14.34 3.60 2.82
CA GLY A 299 -14.58 3.79 4.26
C GLY A 299 -13.56 3.10 5.16
N LEU A 300 -12.29 3.08 4.77
CA LEU A 300 -11.21 2.42 5.54
C LEU A 300 -10.55 3.36 6.59
N ASP A 301 -11.24 4.40 7.06
CA ASP A 301 -10.74 5.40 8.02
C ASP A 301 -10.48 4.89 9.44
N HIS A 302 -10.95 3.68 9.76
CA HIS A 302 -10.70 2.99 11.02
C HIS A 302 -9.30 2.39 11.11
N GLU A 303 -8.56 2.26 10.01
CA GLU A 303 -7.20 1.73 9.97
C GLU A 303 -6.12 2.82 9.93
N PHE A 304 -4.89 2.43 10.26
CA PHE A 304 -3.69 3.16 9.87
C PHE A 304 -3.15 2.52 8.59
N HIS A 305 -3.06 3.26 7.49
CA HIS A 305 -2.56 2.76 6.20
C HIS A 305 -1.04 2.98 6.05
N GLY A 306 -0.37 2.09 5.34
CA GLY A 306 1.07 2.17 5.03
C GLY A 306 1.35 3.10 3.86
N LEU A 307 0.72 4.28 3.85
CA LEU A 307 0.73 5.22 2.72
C LEU A 307 1.54 6.48 2.99
N ASP A 308 2.10 6.65 4.19
CA ASP A 308 3.01 7.78 4.49
C ASP A 308 4.46 7.44 4.13
N THR A 309 4.71 7.23 2.84
CA THR A 309 6.04 6.91 2.32
C THR A 309 6.67 8.04 1.50
N GLY A 310 5.96 9.16 1.31
CA GLY A 310 6.41 10.25 0.44
C GLY A 310 7.71 10.89 0.91
N ALA A 311 7.85 11.16 2.21
CA ALA A 311 9.06 11.75 2.79
C ALA A 311 10.32 10.88 2.67
N LEU A 312 10.17 9.59 2.35
CA LEU A 312 11.29 8.70 2.08
C LEU A 312 11.92 8.95 0.71
N LEU A 313 11.21 9.60 -0.20
CA LEU A 313 11.60 9.80 -1.60
C LEU A 313 12.15 11.23 -1.78
N ALA A 314 13.41 11.34 -2.18
CA ALA A 314 14.14 12.61 -2.29
C ALA A 314 13.70 13.47 -3.47
N ASN A 315 13.09 12.87 -4.49
CA ASN A 315 12.72 13.51 -5.75
C ASN A 315 11.25 13.28 -6.15
N ASP A 316 10.40 12.89 -5.20
CA ASP A 316 8.96 12.83 -5.43
C ASP A 316 8.35 14.23 -5.26
N PRO A 317 7.72 14.82 -6.29
CA PRO A 317 7.28 16.22 -6.26
C PRO A 317 6.36 16.54 -5.09
N SER A 318 5.53 15.58 -4.64
CA SER A 318 4.68 15.62 -3.43
C SER A 318 3.96 16.96 -3.16
N ASP A 319 3.70 17.75 -4.20
CA ASP A 319 3.28 19.15 -4.12
C ASP A 319 1.75 19.34 -4.12
N GLY A 320 0.99 18.24 -4.28
CA GLY A 320 -0.47 18.23 -4.27
C GLY A 320 -1.09 17.63 -3.02
N GLU A 321 -2.20 18.24 -2.57
CA GLU A 321 -3.01 17.81 -1.41
C GLU A 321 -3.48 16.34 -1.48
N GLY A 322 -3.56 15.78 -2.70
CA GLY A 322 -3.94 14.40 -2.95
C GLY A 322 -3.03 13.34 -2.32
N ALA A 323 -1.78 13.67 -2.05
CA ALA A 323 -0.80 12.75 -1.46
C ALA A 323 -0.13 13.28 -0.18
N THR A 324 -0.47 14.50 0.27
CA THR A 324 0.13 15.11 1.46
C THR A 324 -0.46 14.52 2.73
N ILE A 325 0.40 13.95 3.58
CA ILE A 325 0.06 13.44 4.91
C ILE A 325 0.73 14.32 5.95
N THR A 326 0.00 14.79 6.95
CA THR A 326 0.52 15.65 8.03
C THR A 326 0.24 14.99 9.38
N GLY A 327 1.29 14.65 10.12
CA GLY A 327 1.15 13.98 11.43
C GLY A 327 0.36 12.67 11.36
N GLY A 328 0.54 11.91 10.27
CA GLY A 328 -0.19 10.67 10.01
C GLY A 328 -1.63 10.85 9.54
N ASP A 329 -2.09 12.07 9.29
CA ASP A 329 -3.42 12.31 8.75
C ASP A 329 -3.39 12.79 7.31
N TRP A 330 -4.17 12.10 6.47
CA TRP A 330 -4.55 12.60 5.15
C TRP A 330 -5.97 13.15 5.20
N ARG A 331 -6.22 14.25 4.50
CA ARG A 331 -7.55 14.83 4.33
C ARG A 331 -7.95 14.75 2.87
N LEU A 332 -9.19 14.35 2.63
CA LEU A 332 -9.73 14.30 1.27
C LEU A 332 -9.67 15.71 0.64
N PRO A 333 -8.95 15.91 -0.47
CA PRO A 333 -8.87 17.22 -1.10
C PRO A 333 -10.21 17.63 -1.74
N GLU A 334 -10.39 18.93 -1.92
CA GLU A 334 -11.51 19.50 -2.67
C GLU A 334 -11.23 19.58 -4.17
N THR A 335 -9.96 19.49 -4.56
CA THR A 335 -9.49 19.52 -5.95
C THR A 335 -10.00 18.33 -6.76
N SER A 336 -10.15 18.54 -8.07
CA SER A 336 -10.66 17.51 -8.97
C SER A 336 -9.61 16.44 -9.26
N GLY A 337 -10.06 15.20 -9.50
CA GLY A 337 -9.14 14.09 -9.76
C GLY A 337 -8.41 13.64 -8.51
N LEU A 338 -7.13 13.30 -8.67
CA LEU A 338 -6.25 12.88 -7.59
C LEU A 338 -5.81 14.02 -6.68
N GLY A 339 -5.95 15.29 -7.09
CA GLY A 339 -5.39 16.42 -6.35
C GLY A 339 -3.85 16.45 -6.29
N VAL A 340 -3.20 15.82 -7.27
CA VAL A 340 -1.74 15.89 -7.52
C VAL A 340 -1.51 16.14 -9.00
N GLU A 341 -0.43 16.84 -9.31
CA GLU A 341 0.10 16.98 -10.67
C GLU A 341 1.48 16.34 -10.72
N TRP A 342 1.93 16.02 -11.93
CA TRP A 342 3.32 15.64 -12.16
C TRP A 342 3.99 16.67 -13.06
N PRO A 343 5.08 17.34 -12.62
CA PRO A 343 5.80 18.26 -13.48
C PRO A 343 6.48 17.48 -14.61
N ILE A 344 6.01 17.70 -15.84
CA ILE A 344 6.66 17.16 -17.04
C ILE A 344 7.78 18.14 -17.39
N SER A 345 9.03 17.70 -17.19
CA SER A 345 10.24 18.43 -17.59
C SER A 345 10.67 18.06 -19.00
#